data_AF-A0A432GA97-F1
#
_entry.id   AF-A0A432GA97-F1
#
_cell.length_a   1.000
_cell.length_b   1.000
_cell.length_c   1.000
_cell.angle_alpha   90.00
_cell.angle_beta   90.00
_cell.angle_gamma   90.00
#
_symmetry.space_group_name_H-M   'P 1'
#
loop_
_entity.id
_entity.type
_entity.pdbx_description
1 polymer ?
#
loop_
_entity_poly.entity_id
_entity_poly.type
_entity_poly.pdbx_seq_one_letter_code
_entity_poly.pdbx_strand_id
1 'polypeptide(L)'
;QAPEERRVRHILIAAPEGADAETEAEAKARAEDIYERLQKGEKFEELAKALSEDPGSKEQGGDLGWISPGIMAKAFEEAAYALQKGEISKLVRTPFGFHVLQVVDIKSGGEGGFEAMRDRVEAAYRRQQAEQLLFDKAEKLADLTYENPDSLEVAAEELGLKVQQSDWFDRNGGTGPLASPKVVGAAFSEDVLQEGHNSELIELDEDRVLVLRVVEHEAEQIPPFEQVKEKVTQALKREKASELARKEGEALVAAVNSGDASLEKLAQEKGWKYIEPAFLGRQATQVPAAVVKKAFELPRPDAGKASVAGTDLGAGDYAVLVVQAVKDGDPASLDEAARKREMEQLASRKGNAQFNLMGRFLREKADVEITQEK
;
A
#
# COMPACT_ATOMS: atom_id res chain seq x y z
N GLN A 1 -29.41 -18.60 -3.69
CA GLN A 1 -30.03 -19.91 -3.40
C GLN A 1 -29.11 -21.02 -3.90
N ALA A 2 -28.71 -21.95 -3.03
CA ALA A 2 -28.08 -23.18 -3.50
C ALA A 2 -29.15 -24.07 -4.15
N PRO A 3 -28.90 -24.67 -5.33
CA PRO A 3 -29.88 -25.52 -6.00
C PRO A 3 -30.14 -26.81 -5.20
N GLU A 4 -31.31 -27.41 -5.35
CA GLU A 4 -31.60 -28.74 -4.83
C GLU A 4 -30.69 -29.77 -5.53
N GLU A 5 -30.01 -30.60 -4.73
CA GLU A 5 -29.12 -31.66 -5.22
C GLU A 5 -29.76 -33.03 -4.94
N ARG A 6 -29.57 -33.98 -5.85
CA ARG A 6 -30.06 -35.36 -5.70
C ARG A 6 -28.93 -36.35 -5.83
N ARG A 7 -28.84 -37.31 -4.92
CA ARG A 7 -27.92 -38.44 -5.09
C ARG A 7 -28.62 -39.51 -5.92
N VAL A 8 -28.08 -39.83 -7.09
CA VAL A 8 -28.74 -40.70 -8.07
C VAL A 8 -27.81 -41.85 -8.44
N ARG A 9 -28.39 -43.03 -8.62
CA ARG A 9 -27.73 -44.14 -9.31
C ARG A 9 -28.54 -44.60 -10.50
N HIS A 10 -27.86 -45.17 -11.51
CA HIS A 10 -28.50 -45.59 -12.74
C HIS A 10 -27.95 -46.92 -13.30
N ILE A 11 -28.73 -47.54 -14.17
CA ILE A 11 -28.29 -48.64 -15.05
C ILE A 11 -28.52 -48.18 -16.48
N LEU A 12 -27.45 -48.00 -17.25
CA LEU A 12 -27.50 -47.73 -18.68
C LEU A 12 -27.43 -49.03 -19.49
N ILE A 13 -28.31 -49.19 -20.47
CA ILE A 13 -28.15 -50.08 -21.62
C ILE A 13 -27.97 -49.22 -22.87
N ALA A 14 -26.82 -49.36 -23.52
CA ALA A 14 -26.36 -48.50 -24.59
C ALA A 14 -27.19 -48.71 -25.86
N ALA A 15 -27.78 -47.62 -26.34
CA ALA A 15 -28.45 -47.54 -27.63
C ALA A 15 -28.26 -46.10 -28.12
N PRO A 16 -27.11 -45.77 -28.71
CA PRO A 16 -26.81 -44.41 -29.11
C PRO A 16 -27.89 -43.88 -30.06
N GLU A 17 -28.11 -42.56 -30.04
CA GLU A 17 -29.00 -41.91 -30.99
C GLU A 17 -28.57 -42.21 -32.43
N GLY A 18 -29.49 -42.77 -33.24
CA GLY A 18 -29.19 -43.23 -34.59
C GLY A 18 -28.81 -44.72 -34.73
N ALA A 19 -28.88 -45.51 -33.65
CA ALA A 19 -28.82 -46.97 -33.74
C ALA A 19 -29.96 -47.52 -34.63
N ASP A 20 -29.73 -48.68 -35.27
CA ASP A 20 -30.78 -49.34 -36.04
C ASP A 20 -31.93 -49.85 -35.15
N ALA A 21 -33.08 -50.09 -35.77
CA ALA A 21 -34.30 -50.46 -35.06
C ALA A 21 -34.20 -51.79 -34.30
N GLU A 22 -33.33 -52.70 -34.74
CA GLU A 22 -33.08 -53.99 -34.08
C GLU A 22 -32.31 -53.77 -32.78
N THR A 23 -31.21 -53.03 -32.85
CA THR A 23 -30.38 -52.65 -31.70
C THR A 23 -31.18 -51.85 -30.65
N GLU A 24 -32.01 -50.91 -31.09
CA GLU A 24 -32.85 -50.15 -30.16
C GLU A 24 -33.91 -51.02 -29.48
N ALA A 25 -34.53 -51.95 -30.22
CA ALA A 25 -35.50 -52.88 -29.66
C ALA A 25 -34.86 -53.85 -28.65
N GLU A 26 -33.67 -54.37 -28.94
CA GLU A 26 -32.93 -55.24 -28.02
C GLU A 26 -32.51 -54.50 -26.75
N ALA A 27 -31.96 -53.30 -26.88
CA ALA A 27 -31.55 -52.48 -25.74
C ALA A 27 -32.76 -52.13 -24.85
N LYS A 28 -33.90 -51.80 -25.47
CA LYS A 28 -35.14 -51.55 -24.75
C LYS A 28 -35.62 -52.80 -24.00
N ALA A 29 -35.66 -53.96 -24.65
CA ALA A 29 -36.11 -55.21 -24.03
C ALA A 29 -35.21 -55.61 -22.84
N ARG A 30 -33.89 -55.44 -22.97
CA ARG A 30 -32.93 -55.67 -21.88
C ARG A 30 -33.15 -54.72 -20.70
N ALA A 31 -33.41 -53.46 -20.99
CA ALA A 31 -33.63 -52.46 -19.95
C ALA A 31 -35.03 -52.61 -19.29
N GLU A 32 -36.03 -53.09 -20.02
CA GLU A 32 -37.34 -53.50 -19.47
C GLU A 32 -37.21 -54.71 -18.54
N ASP A 33 -36.44 -55.74 -18.92
CA ASP A 33 -36.13 -56.88 -18.03
C ASP A 33 -35.48 -56.41 -16.72
N ILE A 34 -34.48 -55.52 -16.81
CA ILE A 34 -33.82 -54.96 -15.63
C ILE A 34 -34.82 -54.20 -14.75
N TYR A 35 -35.68 -53.37 -15.34
CA TYR A 35 -36.72 -52.68 -14.59
C TYR A 35 -37.66 -53.66 -13.88
N GLU A 36 -38.12 -54.70 -14.56
CA GLU A 36 -38.98 -55.72 -13.93
C GLU A 36 -38.29 -56.45 -12.77
N ARG A 37 -37.01 -56.80 -12.93
CA ARG A 37 -36.21 -57.46 -11.89
C ARG A 37 -36.02 -56.57 -10.66
N LEU A 38 -35.82 -55.28 -10.87
CA LEU A 38 -35.79 -54.27 -9.82
C LEU A 38 -37.14 -54.16 -9.10
N GLN A 39 -38.26 -54.19 -9.84
CA GLN A 39 -39.60 -54.20 -9.23
C GLN A 39 -39.88 -55.49 -8.43
N LYS A 40 -39.26 -56.61 -8.81
CA LYS A 40 -39.31 -57.90 -8.08
C LYS A 40 -38.38 -57.93 -6.85
N GLY A 41 -37.65 -56.85 -6.58
CA GLY A 41 -36.84 -56.68 -5.37
C GLY A 41 -35.38 -57.12 -5.48
N GLU A 42 -34.86 -57.37 -6.70
CA GLU A 42 -33.42 -57.56 -6.90
C GLU A 42 -32.64 -56.28 -6.56
N LYS A 43 -31.42 -56.42 -6.04
CA LYS A 43 -30.62 -55.26 -5.60
C LYS A 43 -30.11 -54.46 -6.80
N PHE A 44 -30.33 -53.15 -6.75
CA PHE A 44 -29.93 -52.23 -7.81
C PHE A 44 -28.44 -52.28 -8.11
N GLU A 45 -27.62 -52.33 -7.06
CA GLU A 45 -26.16 -52.30 -7.19
C GLU A 45 -25.60 -53.59 -7.81
N GLU A 46 -26.25 -54.73 -7.57
CA GLU A 46 -25.87 -56.02 -8.14
C GLU A 46 -26.22 -56.06 -9.65
N LEU A 47 -27.42 -55.60 -10.01
CA LEU A 47 -27.84 -55.49 -11.42
C LEU A 47 -27.02 -54.45 -12.19
N ALA A 48 -26.69 -53.32 -11.57
CA ALA A 48 -25.85 -52.30 -12.19
C ALA A 48 -24.45 -52.84 -12.52
N LYS A 49 -23.80 -53.52 -11.57
CA LYS A 49 -22.49 -54.15 -11.79
C LYS A 49 -22.52 -55.23 -12.85
N ALA A 50 -23.59 -56.03 -12.89
CA ALA A 50 -23.71 -57.13 -13.84
C ALA A 50 -24.06 -56.66 -15.26
N LEU A 51 -24.99 -55.71 -15.38
CA LEU A 51 -25.71 -55.45 -16.64
C LEU A 51 -25.55 -54.03 -17.17
N SER A 52 -25.09 -53.06 -16.36
CA SER A 52 -24.90 -51.71 -16.87
C SER A 52 -23.75 -51.64 -17.86
N GLU A 53 -23.91 -50.79 -18.86
CA GLU A 53 -22.93 -50.46 -19.88
C GLU A 53 -22.35 -49.05 -19.70
N ASP A 54 -22.62 -48.38 -18.56
CA ASP A 54 -21.93 -47.13 -18.18
C ASP A 54 -20.57 -47.41 -17.52
N PRO A 55 -19.43 -47.09 -18.16
CA PRO A 55 -18.12 -47.37 -17.60
C PRO A 55 -17.80 -46.54 -16.34
N GLY A 56 -18.46 -45.39 -16.15
CA GLY A 56 -18.17 -44.46 -15.05
C GLY A 56 -18.70 -44.93 -13.70
N SER A 57 -19.90 -45.52 -13.69
CA SER A 57 -20.62 -45.86 -12.46
C SER A 57 -20.86 -47.36 -12.25
N LYS A 58 -20.73 -48.20 -13.29
CA LYS A 58 -21.00 -49.65 -13.22
C LYS A 58 -20.35 -50.34 -12.03
N GLU A 59 -19.03 -50.18 -11.86
CA GLU A 59 -18.27 -50.82 -10.77
C GLU A 59 -18.68 -50.34 -9.37
N GLN A 60 -19.31 -49.17 -9.29
CA GLN A 60 -19.82 -48.56 -8.06
C GLN A 60 -21.32 -48.83 -7.86
N GLY A 61 -21.89 -49.81 -8.58
CA GLY A 61 -23.31 -50.13 -8.47
C GLY A 61 -24.23 -49.08 -9.09
N GLY A 62 -23.72 -48.33 -10.08
CA GLY A 62 -24.46 -47.31 -10.81
C GLY A 62 -24.47 -45.93 -10.14
N ASP A 63 -23.79 -45.72 -9.01
CA ASP A 63 -23.82 -44.45 -8.26
C ASP A 63 -23.11 -43.32 -9.02
N LEU A 64 -23.85 -42.24 -9.30
CA LEU A 64 -23.34 -41.02 -9.94
C LEU A 64 -23.02 -39.91 -8.93
N GLY A 65 -23.24 -40.15 -7.64
CA GLY A 65 -23.08 -39.14 -6.59
C GLY A 65 -24.19 -38.08 -6.63
N TRP A 66 -23.90 -36.91 -6.07
CA TRP A 66 -24.83 -35.78 -6.04
C TRP A 66 -24.82 -35.06 -7.38
N ILE A 67 -25.99 -35.00 -8.02
CA ILE A 67 -26.22 -34.22 -9.24
C ILE A 67 -26.92 -32.91 -8.89
N SER A 68 -26.52 -31.84 -9.58
CA SER A 68 -27.18 -30.54 -9.57
C SER A 68 -27.89 -30.31 -10.92
N PRO A 69 -28.89 -29.41 -10.99
CA PRO A 69 -29.58 -29.11 -12.24
C PRO A 69 -28.61 -28.60 -13.32
N GLY A 70 -28.81 -29.04 -14.57
CA GLY A 70 -28.05 -28.63 -15.75
C GLY A 70 -26.81 -29.46 -16.05
N ILE A 71 -26.51 -30.50 -15.26
CA ILE A 71 -25.31 -31.35 -15.45
C ILE A 71 -25.65 -32.63 -16.25
N MET A 72 -26.87 -33.15 -16.14
CA MET A 72 -27.29 -34.39 -16.80
C MET A 72 -28.09 -34.13 -18.09
N ALA A 73 -28.26 -35.16 -18.93
CA ALA A 73 -29.16 -35.08 -20.09
C ALA A 73 -30.59 -34.74 -19.61
N LYS A 74 -31.28 -33.85 -20.34
CA LYS A 74 -32.58 -33.31 -19.92
C LYS A 74 -33.60 -34.36 -19.47
N ALA A 75 -33.80 -35.42 -20.26
CA ALA A 75 -34.73 -36.50 -19.92
C ALA A 75 -34.32 -37.29 -18.66
N PHE A 76 -33.01 -37.44 -18.42
CA PHE A 76 -32.47 -38.06 -17.20
C PHE A 76 -32.75 -37.19 -15.97
N GLU A 77 -32.48 -35.90 -16.10
CA GLU A 77 -32.71 -34.93 -15.03
C GLU A 77 -34.19 -34.84 -14.66
N GLU A 78 -35.09 -34.67 -15.65
CA GLU A 78 -36.53 -34.62 -15.41
C GLU A 78 -37.04 -35.87 -14.67
N ALA A 79 -36.54 -37.05 -15.04
CA ALA A 79 -36.87 -38.28 -14.34
C ALA A 79 -36.30 -38.34 -12.92
N ALA A 80 -35.04 -37.94 -12.72
CA ALA A 80 -34.40 -37.93 -11.40
C ALA A 80 -35.08 -36.95 -10.43
N TYR A 81 -35.54 -35.80 -10.91
CA TYR A 81 -36.23 -34.79 -10.09
C TYR A 81 -37.71 -35.11 -9.84
N ALA A 82 -38.33 -35.97 -10.65
CA ALA A 82 -39.70 -36.44 -10.43
C ALA A 82 -39.82 -37.53 -9.35
N LEU A 83 -38.74 -38.26 -9.06
CA LEU A 83 -38.72 -39.37 -8.10
C LEU A 83 -38.64 -38.90 -6.64
N GLN A 84 -39.17 -39.68 -5.72
CA GLN A 84 -38.88 -39.52 -4.28
C GLN A 84 -37.68 -40.37 -3.87
N LYS A 85 -37.14 -40.10 -2.67
CA LYS A 85 -36.06 -40.90 -2.10
C LYS A 85 -36.45 -42.38 -2.03
N GLY A 86 -35.62 -43.23 -2.63
CA GLY A 86 -35.79 -44.68 -2.72
C GLY A 86 -36.54 -45.16 -3.96
N GLU A 87 -37.22 -44.27 -4.69
CA GLU A 87 -38.01 -44.64 -5.86
C GLU A 87 -37.15 -44.95 -7.08
N ILE A 88 -37.64 -45.86 -7.91
CA ILE A 88 -37.01 -46.32 -9.15
C ILE A 88 -37.81 -45.75 -10.33
N SER A 89 -37.14 -45.15 -11.30
CA SER A 89 -37.78 -44.59 -12.49
C SER A 89 -38.35 -45.69 -13.38
N LYS A 90 -39.36 -45.32 -14.18
CA LYS A 90 -39.63 -46.05 -15.44
C LYS A 90 -38.42 -45.92 -16.38
N LEU A 91 -38.48 -46.62 -17.50
CA LEU A 91 -37.44 -46.55 -18.51
C LEU A 91 -37.30 -45.13 -19.08
N VAL A 92 -36.08 -44.58 -19.04
CA VAL A 92 -35.76 -43.23 -19.54
C VAL A 92 -34.87 -43.34 -20.76
N ARG A 93 -35.35 -42.84 -21.90
CA ARG A 93 -34.55 -42.75 -23.13
C ARG A 93 -33.75 -41.44 -23.14
N THR A 94 -32.43 -41.53 -23.30
CA THR A 94 -31.52 -40.39 -23.53
C THR A 94 -30.68 -40.67 -24.78
N PRO A 95 -29.90 -39.72 -25.33
CA PRO A 95 -29.04 -39.99 -26.49
C PRO A 95 -28.02 -41.13 -26.31
N PHE A 96 -27.73 -41.54 -25.06
CA PHE A 96 -26.78 -42.62 -24.76
C PHE A 96 -27.43 -44.01 -24.75
N GLY A 97 -28.75 -44.09 -24.61
CA GLY A 97 -29.50 -45.33 -24.54
C GLY A 97 -30.66 -45.27 -23.57
N PHE A 98 -30.98 -46.41 -22.96
CA PHE A 98 -32.05 -46.54 -21.99
C PHE A 98 -31.51 -46.63 -20.57
N HIS A 99 -32.10 -45.86 -19.66
CA HIS A 99 -31.71 -45.78 -18.27
C HIS A 99 -32.85 -46.22 -17.35
N VAL A 100 -32.50 -46.94 -16.29
CA VAL A 100 -33.31 -47.08 -15.08
C VAL A 100 -32.59 -46.35 -13.96
N LEU A 101 -33.25 -45.43 -13.27
CA LEU A 101 -32.67 -44.56 -12.24
C LEU A 101 -33.23 -44.92 -10.87
N GLN A 102 -32.48 -44.66 -9.80
CA GLN A 102 -32.97 -44.61 -8.43
C GLN A 102 -32.43 -43.37 -7.72
N VAL A 103 -33.30 -42.62 -7.04
CA VAL A 103 -32.89 -41.52 -6.16
C VAL A 103 -32.52 -42.10 -4.80
N VAL A 104 -31.24 -42.00 -4.43
CA VAL A 104 -30.71 -42.50 -3.15
C VAL A 104 -30.96 -41.51 -2.03
N ASP A 105 -30.84 -40.21 -2.31
CA ASP A 105 -31.07 -39.15 -1.33
C ASP A 105 -31.41 -37.80 -1.99
N ILE A 106 -32.06 -36.91 -1.23
CA ILE A 106 -32.47 -35.58 -1.71
C ILE A 106 -31.98 -34.53 -0.70
N LYS A 107 -31.31 -33.48 -1.19
CA LYS A 107 -30.83 -32.36 -0.38
C LYS A 107 -31.54 -31.08 -0.84
N SER A 108 -32.50 -30.63 -0.04
CA SER A 108 -33.25 -29.40 -0.28
C SER A 108 -32.33 -28.17 -0.19
N GLY A 109 -32.27 -27.38 -1.25
CA GLY A 109 -31.53 -26.12 -1.26
C GLY A 109 -32.21 -25.07 -0.39
N GLY A 110 -31.50 -24.54 0.61
CA GLY A 110 -31.99 -23.45 1.46
C GLY A 110 -30.82 -22.67 2.05
N GLU A 111 -30.92 -21.34 2.06
CA GLU A 111 -30.05 -20.47 2.84
C GLU A 111 -30.20 -20.89 4.31
N GLY A 112 -29.10 -20.97 5.06
CA GLY A 112 -29.12 -21.39 6.47
C GLY A 112 -30.28 -20.74 7.20
N GLY A 113 -31.14 -21.55 7.83
CA GLY A 113 -32.45 -21.11 8.35
C GLY A 113 -32.36 -19.89 9.26
N PHE A 114 -33.51 -19.31 9.61
CA PHE A 114 -33.66 -18.06 10.40
C PHE A 114 -32.58 -17.82 11.48
N GLU A 115 -32.20 -18.84 12.26
CA GLU A 115 -31.11 -18.76 13.25
C GLU A 115 -29.76 -18.29 12.69
N ALA A 116 -29.37 -18.74 11.49
CA ALA A 116 -28.13 -18.35 10.84
C ALA A 116 -28.17 -16.92 10.28
N MET A 117 -29.37 -16.36 10.07
CA MET A 117 -29.55 -14.99 9.60
C MET A 117 -29.89 -14.00 10.72
N ARG A 118 -30.34 -14.48 11.88
CA ARG A 118 -30.81 -13.66 13.00
C ARG A 118 -29.81 -12.58 13.39
N ASP A 119 -28.57 -12.98 13.63
CA ASP A 119 -27.52 -12.05 14.06
C ASP A 119 -27.18 -11.01 12.98
N ARG A 120 -27.24 -11.41 11.70
CA ARG A 120 -27.01 -10.50 10.57
C ARG A 120 -28.13 -9.47 10.44
N VAL A 121 -29.38 -9.92 10.54
CA VAL A 121 -30.57 -9.05 10.48
C VAL A 121 -30.60 -8.10 11.67
N GLU A 122 -30.29 -8.61 12.87
CA GLU A 122 -30.20 -7.78 14.08
C GLU A 122 -29.11 -6.73 13.95
N ALA A 123 -27.91 -7.10 13.49
CA ALA A 123 -26.82 -6.14 13.28
C ALA A 123 -27.19 -5.06 12.24
N ALA A 124 -27.82 -5.46 11.13
CA ALA A 124 -28.27 -4.53 10.11
C ALA A 124 -29.35 -3.57 10.63
N TYR A 125 -30.32 -4.08 11.39
CA TYR A 125 -31.38 -3.27 11.98
C TYR A 125 -30.83 -2.30 13.03
N ARG A 126 -29.93 -2.76 13.91
CA ARG A 126 -29.25 -1.89 14.90
C ARG A 126 -28.47 -0.78 14.21
N ARG A 127 -27.75 -1.09 13.13
CA ARG A 127 -27.01 -0.09 12.34
C ARG A 127 -27.96 0.94 11.75
N GLN A 128 -29.05 0.51 11.12
CA GLN A 128 -30.05 1.42 10.55
C GLN A 128 -30.66 2.35 11.61
N GLN A 129 -30.99 1.80 12.79
CA GLN A 129 -31.52 2.60 13.91
C GLN A 129 -30.48 3.60 14.45
N ALA A 130 -29.20 3.20 14.52
CA ALA A 130 -28.12 4.09 14.96
C ALA A 130 -27.89 5.24 13.97
N GLU A 131 -27.91 4.96 12.66
CA GLU A 131 -27.78 5.98 11.60
C GLU A 131 -28.92 6.99 11.67
N GLN A 132 -30.16 6.53 11.83
CA GLN A 132 -31.32 7.42 11.99
C GLN A 132 -31.20 8.29 13.26
N LEU A 133 -30.80 7.69 14.39
CA LEU A 133 -30.62 8.43 15.64
C LEU A 133 -29.48 9.45 15.56
N LEU A 134 -28.39 9.12 14.87
CA LEU A 134 -27.28 10.03 14.64
C LEU A 134 -27.73 11.22 13.80
N PHE A 135 -28.47 10.98 12.73
CA PHE A 135 -29.03 12.04 11.88
C PHE A 135 -29.90 13.01 12.70
N ASP A 136 -30.87 12.50 13.45
CA ASP A 136 -31.77 13.31 14.27
C ASP A 136 -31.00 14.13 15.33
N LYS A 137 -29.98 13.51 15.96
CA LYS A 137 -29.13 14.19 16.95
C LYS A 137 -28.19 15.23 16.31
N ALA A 138 -27.70 14.97 15.11
CA ALA A 138 -26.82 15.87 14.37
C ALA A 138 -27.56 17.13 13.91
N GLU A 139 -28.81 16.97 13.45
CA GLU A 139 -29.70 18.09 13.12
C GLU A 139 -29.97 18.93 14.37
N LYS A 140 -30.38 18.31 15.49
CA LYS A 140 -30.60 19.03 16.75
C LYS A 140 -29.32 19.69 17.28
N LEU A 141 -28.14 19.10 17.08
CA LEU A 141 -26.86 19.71 17.44
C LEU A 141 -26.60 20.97 16.60
N ALA A 142 -26.79 20.89 15.29
CA ALA A 142 -26.62 22.02 14.38
C ALA A 142 -27.56 23.18 14.76
N ASP A 143 -28.86 22.89 14.93
CA ASP A 143 -29.87 23.90 15.28
C ASP A 143 -29.54 24.59 16.61
N LEU A 144 -29.29 23.81 17.67
CA LEU A 144 -29.02 24.38 19.00
C LEU A 144 -27.74 25.20 19.04
N THR A 145 -26.69 24.78 18.33
CA THR A 145 -25.42 25.52 18.29
C THR A 145 -25.49 26.77 17.41
N TYR A 146 -26.36 26.78 16.40
CA TYR A 146 -26.66 27.97 15.59
C TYR A 146 -27.51 28.99 16.36
N GLU A 147 -28.53 28.53 17.10
CA GLU A 147 -29.38 29.38 17.93
C GLU A 147 -28.65 29.96 19.16
N ASN A 148 -27.55 29.32 19.58
CA ASN A 148 -26.72 29.73 20.72
C ASN A 148 -25.27 29.93 20.28
N PRO A 149 -24.96 30.95 19.46
CA PRO A 149 -23.66 31.08 18.78
C PRO A 149 -22.48 31.26 19.73
N ASP A 150 -22.72 31.69 20.97
CA ASP A 150 -21.70 31.99 21.98
C ASP A 150 -21.42 30.84 22.97
N SER A 151 -22.10 29.70 22.83
CA SER A 151 -22.12 28.63 23.84
C SER A 151 -22.36 27.25 23.23
N LEU A 152 -21.73 26.22 23.78
CA LEU A 152 -21.99 24.81 23.44
C LEU A 152 -22.81 24.10 24.53
N GLU A 153 -23.02 24.75 25.66
CA GLU A 153 -23.59 24.19 26.88
C GLU A 153 -25.04 23.76 26.69
N VAL A 154 -25.86 24.58 26.00
CA VAL A 154 -27.27 24.27 25.73
C VAL A 154 -27.39 23.00 24.89
N ALA A 155 -26.62 22.91 23.79
CA ALA A 155 -26.60 21.75 22.94
C ALA A 155 -26.09 20.51 23.69
N ALA A 156 -25.07 20.68 24.53
CA ALA A 156 -24.52 19.58 25.32
C ALA A 156 -25.54 19.03 26.34
N GLU A 157 -26.25 19.89 27.07
CA GLU A 157 -27.27 19.49 28.03
C GLU A 157 -28.45 18.76 27.34
N GLU A 158 -29.00 19.36 26.29
CA GLU A 158 -30.15 18.84 25.54
C GLU A 158 -29.89 17.51 24.83
N LEU A 159 -28.64 17.25 24.44
CA LEU A 159 -28.24 16.01 23.78
C LEU A 159 -27.61 14.99 24.73
N GLY A 160 -27.42 15.34 26.00
CA GLY A 160 -26.75 14.52 27.01
C GLY A 160 -25.24 14.32 26.74
N LEU A 161 -24.61 15.29 26.08
CA LEU A 161 -23.18 15.31 25.76
C LEU A 161 -22.39 16.06 26.84
N LYS A 162 -21.05 15.99 26.74
CA LYS A 162 -20.14 16.79 27.55
C LYS A 162 -19.27 17.63 26.63
N VAL A 163 -19.20 18.92 26.89
CA VAL A 163 -18.24 19.82 26.22
C VAL A 163 -16.82 19.36 26.57
N GLN A 164 -15.98 19.23 25.57
CA GLN A 164 -14.57 18.89 25.73
C GLN A 164 -13.71 20.09 25.32
N GLN A 165 -12.65 20.33 26.07
CA GLN A 165 -11.64 21.34 25.75
C GLN A 165 -10.36 20.64 25.30
N SER A 166 -9.75 21.17 24.24
CA SER A 166 -8.51 20.65 23.68
C SER A 166 -7.29 21.45 24.15
N ASP A 167 -6.09 20.90 23.90
CA ASP A 167 -4.84 21.66 23.97
C ASP A 167 -4.69 22.58 22.75
N TRP A 168 -3.73 23.51 22.82
CA TRP A 168 -3.35 24.38 21.71
C TRP A 168 -2.97 23.60 20.44
N PHE A 169 -3.43 24.06 19.28
CA PHE A 169 -3.03 23.55 17.97
C PHE A 169 -2.87 24.70 16.98
N ASP A 170 -2.03 24.47 15.96
CA ASP A 170 -1.78 25.43 14.89
C ASP A 170 -2.53 25.05 13.59
N ARG A 171 -2.26 25.77 12.51
CA ARG A 171 -2.87 25.51 11.19
C ARG A 171 -2.46 24.18 10.56
N ASN A 172 -1.51 23.43 11.14
CA ASN A 172 -1.16 22.07 10.72
C ASN A 172 -2.02 21.01 11.44
N GLY A 173 -2.82 21.42 12.44
CA GLY A 173 -3.73 20.56 13.18
C GLY A 173 -3.17 20.02 14.50
N GLY A 174 -4.05 19.40 15.27
CA GLY A 174 -3.75 18.82 16.58
C GLY A 174 -3.85 17.29 16.58
N THR A 175 -4.18 16.73 17.73
CA THR A 175 -4.41 15.28 17.90
C THR A 175 -5.90 14.94 17.88
N GLY A 176 -6.25 13.69 17.59
CA GLY A 176 -7.64 13.22 17.62
C GLY A 176 -8.50 13.93 16.55
N PRO A 177 -9.73 14.40 16.89
CA PRO A 177 -10.58 15.13 15.94
C PRO A 177 -9.91 16.36 15.32
N LEU A 178 -8.98 17.00 16.03
CA LEU A 178 -8.24 18.19 15.56
C LEU A 178 -7.22 17.89 14.46
N ALA A 179 -6.94 16.62 14.17
CA ALA A 179 -6.13 16.22 13.02
C ALA A 179 -6.92 16.32 11.70
N SER A 180 -8.25 16.45 11.76
CA SER A 180 -9.08 16.57 10.57
C SER A 180 -8.88 17.93 9.89
N PRO A 181 -8.55 17.98 8.58
CA PRO A 181 -8.42 19.24 7.85
C PRO A 181 -9.70 20.08 7.86
N LYS A 182 -10.88 19.45 7.92
CA LYS A 182 -12.16 20.16 8.04
C LYS A 182 -12.27 20.90 9.37
N VAL A 183 -11.81 20.26 10.46
CA VAL A 183 -11.80 20.84 11.81
C VAL A 183 -10.83 22.00 11.89
N VAL A 184 -9.62 21.83 11.35
CA VAL A 184 -8.64 22.92 11.27
C VAL A 184 -9.18 24.08 10.43
N GLY A 185 -9.78 23.79 9.27
CA GLY A 185 -10.40 24.80 8.42
C GLY A 185 -11.48 25.61 9.15
N ALA A 186 -12.37 24.93 9.89
CA ALA A 186 -13.41 25.57 10.67
C ALA A 186 -12.85 26.38 11.85
N ALA A 187 -11.89 25.85 12.60
CA ALA A 187 -11.32 26.54 13.77
C ALA A 187 -10.59 27.85 13.41
N PHE A 188 -10.08 27.97 12.19
CA PHE A 188 -9.40 29.17 11.70
C PHE A 188 -10.25 29.97 10.69
N SER A 189 -11.56 29.70 10.58
CA SER A 189 -12.48 30.48 9.75
C SER A 189 -12.75 31.86 10.36
N GLU A 190 -13.29 32.78 9.57
CA GLU A 190 -13.71 34.10 10.06
C GLU A 190 -14.78 33.98 11.14
N ASP A 191 -15.85 33.22 10.88
CA ASP A 191 -16.96 33.00 11.82
C ASP A 191 -16.50 32.46 13.17
N VAL A 192 -15.60 31.48 13.17
CA VAL A 192 -15.19 30.83 14.42
C VAL A 192 -14.05 31.59 15.11
N LEU A 193 -13.01 31.98 14.36
CA LEU A 193 -11.81 32.58 14.96
C LEU A 193 -11.98 34.08 15.23
N GLN A 194 -12.62 34.81 14.31
CA GLN A 194 -12.72 36.27 14.38
C GLN A 194 -14.04 36.71 15.02
N GLU A 195 -15.16 36.12 14.61
CA GLU A 195 -16.46 36.44 15.20
C GLU A 195 -16.70 35.69 16.51
N GLY A 196 -15.97 34.59 16.74
CA GLY A 196 -16.10 33.81 17.97
C GLY A 196 -17.42 33.05 18.02
N HIS A 197 -17.99 32.67 16.88
CA HIS A 197 -19.18 31.83 16.82
C HIS A 197 -18.82 30.33 16.92
N ASN A 198 -19.81 29.50 17.18
CA ASN A 198 -19.69 28.05 16.99
C ASN A 198 -19.49 27.75 15.50
N SER A 199 -18.73 26.69 15.18
CA SER A 199 -18.62 26.21 13.81
C SER A 199 -19.95 25.65 13.31
N GLU A 200 -20.10 25.54 11.99
CA GLU A 200 -21.08 24.63 11.41
C GLU A 200 -20.82 23.18 11.87
N LEU A 201 -21.79 22.30 11.65
CA LEU A 201 -21.65 20.86 11.91
C LEU A 201 -20.56 20.27 11.00
N ILE A 202 -19.55 19.67 11.60
CA ILE A 202 -18.41 19.08 10.91
C ILE A 202 -18.53 17.56 10.93
N GLU A 203 -18.68 16.96 9.76
CA GLU A 203 -18.60 15.50 9.58
C GLU A 203 -17.14 15.02 9.58
N LEU A 204 -16.78 14.25 10.61
CA LEU A 204 -15.46 13.61 10.73
C LEU A 204 -15.37 12.37 9.85
N ASP A 205 -16.38 11.51 9.91
CA ASP A 205 -16.54 10.26 9.16
C ASP A 205 -18.02 9.81 9.18
N GLU A 206 -18.31 8.57 8.79
CA GLU A 206 -19.67 8.05 8.60
C GLU A 206 -20.54 8.08 9.88
N ASP A 207 -19.92 8.00 11.06
CA ASP A 207 -20.65 7.86 12.34
C ASP A 207 -20.28 8.92 13.39
N ARG A 208 -19.48 9.93 13.03
CA ARG A 208 -19.07 10.99 13.96
C ARG A 208 -19.16 12.38 13.35
N VAL A 209 -19.76 13.27 14.12
CA VAL A 209 -19.86 14.71 13.84
C VAL A 209 -19.36 15.51 15.04
N LEU A 210 -18.93 16.75 14.82
CA LEU A 210 -18.67 17.70 15.89
C LEU A 210 -19.13 19.12 15.53
N VAL A 211 -19.27 19.94 16.56
CA VAL A 211 -19.24 21.40 16.47
C VAL A 211 -18.14 21.87 17.42
N LEU A 212 -17.38 22.90 17.02
CA LEU A 212 -16.31 23.48 17.84
C LEU A 212 -16.51 24.97 18.05
N ARG A 213 -15.86 25.48 19.09
CA ARG A 213 -15.75 26.92 19.40
C ARG A 213 -14.31 27.22 19.78
N VAL A 214 -13.78 28.34 19.31
CA VAL A 214 -12.47 28.83 19.77
C VAL A 214 -12.66 29.55 21.11
N VAL A 215 -11.95 29.08 22.14
CA VAL A 215 -11.96 29.69 23.48
C VAL A 215 -10.80 30.66 23.70
N GLU A 216 -9.68 30.44 23.01
CA GLU A 216 -8.47 31.26 23.10
C GLU A 216 -7.72 31.19 21.78
N HIS A 217 -7.09 32.30 21.38
CA HIS A 217 -6.28 32.39 20.16
C HIS A 217 -5.03 33.23 20.44
N GLU A 218 -3.87 32.65 20.15
CA GLU A 218 -2.58 33.34 20.15
C GLU A 218 -2.15 33.56 18.71
N ALA A 219 -2.10 34.83 18.29
CA ALA A 219 -1.64 35.20 16.96
C ALA A 219 -0.15 34.86 16.80
N GLU A 220 0.24 34.45 15.60
CA GLU A 220 1.64 34.23 15.28
C GLU A 220 2.44 35.50 15.55
N GLN A 221 3.42 35.38 16.44
CA GLN A 221 4.29 36.47 16.82
C GLN A 221 5.74 35.99 16.86
N ILE A 222 6.66 36.87 16.47
CA ILE A 222 8.08 36.63 16.69
C ILE A 222 8.29 36.52 18.19
N PRO A 223 8.78 35.38 18.73
CA PRO A 223 8.95 35.25 20.15
C PRO A 223 9.88 36.35 20.68
N PRO A 224 9.58 36.96 21.84
CA PRO A 224 10.42 37.99 22.44
C PRO A 224 11.87 37.54 22.54
N PHE A 225 12.81 38.48 22.38
CA PHE A 225 14.24 38.18 22.41
C PHE A 225 14.64 37.35 23.62
N GLU A 226 14.10 37.63 24.82
CA GLU A 226 14.40 36.87 26.04
C GLU A 226 14.03 35.38 25.94
N GLN A 227 13.00 35.02 25.18
CA GLN A 227 12.62 33.61 24.97
C GLN A 227 13.56 32.88 24.00
N VAL A 228 14.15 33.62 23.04
CA VAL A 228 15.03 33.04 22.00
C VAL A 228 16.51 33.30 22.26
N LYS A 229 16.86 34.06 23.29
CA LYS A 229 18.21 34.52 23.60
C LYS A 229 19.23 33.40 23.65
N GLU A 230 18.90 32.28 24.32
CA GLU A 230 19.81 31.14 24.41
C GLU A 230 20.02 30.50 23.02
N LYS A 231 18.94 30.29 22.26
CA LYS A 231 19.00 29.73 20.90
C LYS A 231 19.84 30.61 19.97
N VAL A 232 19.63 31.92 20.00
CA VAL A 232 20.41 32.91 19.22
C VAL A 232 21.88 32.91 19.66
N THR A 233 22.14 32.87 20.97
CA THR A 233 23.51 32.84 21.51
C THR A 233 24.25 31.60 21.04
N GLN A 234 23.62 30.42 21.08
CA GLN A 234 24.23 29.18 20.60
C GLN A 234 24.45 29.21 19.08
N ALA A 235 23.52 29.76 18.31
CA ALA A 235 23.68 29.92 16.87
C ALA A 235 24.88 30.83 16.54
N LEU A 236 24.98 32.00 17.19
CA LEU A 236 26.09 32.94 16.99
C LEU A 236 27.43 32.37 17.44
N LYS A 237 27.47 31.65 18.57
CA LYS A 237 28.69 30.95 19.02
C LYS A 237 29.18 29.95 17.97
N ARG A 238 28.26 29.15 17.41
CA ARG A 238 28.58 28.18 16.36
C ARG A 238 29.07 28.87 15.09
N GLU A 239 28.40 29.94 14.67
CA GLU A 239 28.81 30.75 13.52
C GLU A 239 30.24 31.28 13.71
N LYS A 240 30.51 31.92 14.85
CA LYS A 240 31.84 32.47 15.15
C LYS A 240 32.92 31.39 15.29
N ALA A 241 32.61 30.25 15.91
CA ALA A 241 33.52 29.12 15.96
C ALA A 241 33.86 28.62 14.55
N SER A 242 32.88 28.55 13.65
CA SER A 242 33.06 28.14 12.25
C SER A 242 33.96 29.11 11.47
N GLU A 243 33.72 30.41 11.62
CA GLU A 243 34.56 31.46 11.03
C GLU A 243 36.01 31.35 11.50
N LEU A 244 36.22 31.13 12.81
CA LEU A 244 37.55 30.97 13.39
C LEU A 244 38.26 29.71 12.89
N ALA A 245 37.56 28.58 12.84
CA ALA A 245 38.11 27.32 12.32
C ALA A 245 38.52 27.44 10.85
N ARG A 246 37.69 28.09 10.03
CA ARG A 246 38.03 28.39 8.62
C ARG A 246 39.26 29.27 8.51
N LYS A 247 39.30 30.39 9.24
CA LYS A 247 40.43 31.33 9.20
C LYS A 247 41.75 30.65 9.59
N GLU A 248 41.72 29.85 10.65
CA GLU A 248 42.89 29.08 11.09
C GLU A 248 43.29 28.04 10.04
N GLY A 249 42.31 27.32 9.47
CA GLY A 249 42.55 26.36 8.39
C GLY A 249 43.18 26.98 7.14
N GLU A 250 42.72 28.15 6.72
CA GLU A 250 43.30 28.92 5.61
C GLU A 250 44.74 29.35 5.92
N ALA A 251 45.03 29.76 7.15
CA ALA A 251 46.40 30.09 7.57
C ALA A 251 47.33 28.86 7.52
N LEU A 252 46.84 27.67 7.89
CA LEU A 252 47.61 26.43 7.75
C LEU A 252 47.84 26.05 6.30
N VAL A 253 46.83 26.22 5.44
CA VAL A 253 47.00 25.99 4.00
C VAL A 253 48.12 26.87 3.46
N ALA A 254 48.18 28.14 3.87
CA ALA A 254 49.26 29.05 3.50
C ALA A 254 50.62 28.59 4.04
N ALA A 255 50.70 28.21 5.32
CA ALA A 255 51.95 27.77 5.97
C ALA A 255 52.52 26.45 5.41
N VAL A 256 51.64 25.52 5.02
CA VAL A 256 52.07 24.27 4.36
C VAL A 256 52.52 24.55 2.93
N ASN A 257 51.85 25.47 2.21
CA ASN A 257 52.24 25.86 0.85
C ASN A 257 53.57 26.63 0.79
N SER A 258 53.89 27.45 1.80
CA SER A 258 55.19 28.15 1.88
C SER A 258 56.36 27.23 2.23
N GLY A 259 56.07 26.02 2.73
CA GLY A 259 57.09 25.07 3.18
C GLY A 259 57.62 25.35 4.60
N ASP A 260 56.95 26.21 5.36
CA ASP A 260 57.37 26.63 6.70
C ASP A 260 57.26 25.50 7.74
N ALA A 261 56.29 24.58 7.56
CA ALA A 261 56.11 23.40 8.39
C ALA A 261 55.28 22.30 7.69
N SER A 262 55.47 21.04 8.07
CA SER A 262 54.61 19.94 7.62
C SER A 262 53.24 20.00 8.30
N LEU A 263 52.19 19.52 7.61
CA LEU A 263 50.83 19.47 8.16
C LEU A 263 50.77 18.66 9.47
N GLU A 264 51.54 17.57 9.56
CA GLU A 264 51.63 16.74 10.76
C GLU A 264 52.13 17.55 11.97
N LYS A 265 53.23 18.28 11.81
CA LYS A 265 53.81 19.10 12.88
C LYS A 265 52.83 20.19 13.33
N LEU A 266 52.21 20.89 12.39
CA LEU A 266 51.22 21.92 12.69
C LEU A 266 49.99 21.35 13.42
N ALA A 267 49.52 20.16 13.02
CA ALA A 267 48.42 19.48 13.69
C ALA A 267 48.80 19.07 15.12
N GLN A 268 50.00 18.54 15.33
CA GLN A 268 50.50 18.15 16.66
C GLN A 268 50.65 19.35 17.60
N GLU A 269 51.25 20.46 17.14
CA GLU A 269 51.41 21.70 17.92
C GLU A 269 50.08 22.28 18.39
N LYS A 270 49.03 22.12 17.57
CA LYS A 270 47.70 22.66 17.82
C LYS A 270 46.75 21.65 18.47
N GLY A 271 47.19 20.41 18.69
CA GLY A 271 46.38 19.32 19.23
C GLY A 271 45.22 18.89 18.32
N TRP A 272 45.35 19.11 17.01
CA TRP A 272 44.33 18.71 16.05
C TRP A 272 44.48 17.26 15.61
N LYS A 273 43.35 16.67 15.21
CA LYS A 273 43.33 15.32 14.64
C LYS A 273 44.10 15.29 13.33
N TYR A 274 45.25 14.61 13.34
CA TYR A 274 45.99 14.26 12.14
C TYR A 274 45.49 12.94 11.57
N ILE A 275 45.40 12.85 10.25
CA ILE A 275 45.08 11.61 9.53
C ILE A 275 46.29 11.27 8.66
N GLU A 276 46.82 10.07 8.84
CA GLU A 276 47.97 9.57 8.09
C GLU A 276 47.70 9.55 6.58
N PRO A 277 48.71 9.82 5.73
CA PRO A 277 48.56 9.76 4.29
C PRO A 277 48.14 8.36 3.80
N ALA A 278 47.14 8.32 2.93
CA ALA A 278 46.68 7.09 2.31
C ALA A 278 46.22 7.33 0.86
N PHE A 279 46.29 6.30 0.02
CA PHE A 279 45.64 6.33 -1.30
C PHE A 279 44.13 6.18 -1.11
N LEU A 280 43.38 7.21 -1.49
CA LEU A 280 41.92 7.25 -1.38
C LEU A 280 41.28 7.29 -2.77
N GLY A 281 40.24 6.48 -2.96
CA GLY A 281 39.39 6.53 -4.16
C GLY A 281 38.34 7.64 -4.09
N ARG A 282 37.66 7.91 -5.21
CA ARG A 282 36.60 8.93 -5.30
C ARG A 282 35.37 8.66 -4.42
N GLN A 283 35.23 7.43 -3.93
CA GLN A 283 34.15 6.97 -3.04
C GLN A 283 34.68 6.52 -1.67
N ALA A 284 35.88 6.98 -1.29
CA ALA A 284 36.47 6.69 0.01
C ALA A 284 35.58 7.21 1.15
N THR A 285 35.47 6.43 2.22
CA THR A 285 34.70 6.75 3.42
C THR A 285 35.59 6.95 4.65
N GLN A 286 36.90 6.72 4.51
CA GLN A 286 37.90 6.86 5.57
C GLN A 286 38.08 8.30 6.04
N VAL A 287 37.73 9.28 5.19
CA VAL A 287 37.72 10.71 5.49
C VAL A 287 36.37 11.29 5.07
N PRO A 288 35.97 12.47 5.61
CA PRO A 288 34.72 13.11 5.22
C PRO A 288 34.60 13.32 3.71
N ALA A 289 33.39 13.19 3.17
CA ALA A 289 33.13 13.29 1.73
C ALA A 289 33.59 14.64 1.13
N ALA A 290 33.50 15.73 1.90
CA ALA A 290 34.01 17.05 1.49
C ALA A 290 35.53 17.03 1.23
N VAL A 291 36.30 16.31 2.05
CA VAL A 291 37.76 16.16 1.88
C VAL A 291 38.06 15.36 0.61
N VAL A 292 37.37 14.25 0.37
CA VAL A 292 37.53 13.45 -0.85
C VAL A 292 37.20 14.31 -2.07
N LYS A 293 36.05 14.98 -2.08
CA LYS A 293 35.64 15.86 -3.18
C LYS A 293 36.71 16.93 -3.44
N LYS A 294 37.17 17.63 -2.40
CA LYS A 294 38.17 18.68 -2.53
C LYS A 294 39.51 18.15 -3.06
N ALA A 295 39.96 16.98 -2.58
CA ALA A 295 41.20 16.36 -3.04
C ALA A 295 41.19 16.08 -4.56
N PHE A 296 40.05 15.62 -5.10
CA PHE A 296 39.91 15.33 -6.53
C PHE A 296 39.64 16.57 -7.41
N GLU A 297 39.41 17.75 -6.81
CA GLU A 297 39.36 19.04 -7.50
C GLU A 297 40.74 19.67 -7.66
N LEU A 298 41.71 19.27 -6.84
CA LEU A 298 43.05 19.86 -6.84
C LEU A 298 43.86 19.44 -8.08
N PRO A 299 44.78 20.32 -8.53
CA PRO A 299 45.73 19.94 -9.56
C PRO A 299 46.54 18.71 -9.13
N ARG A 300 47.00 17.94 -10.12
CA ARG A 300 47.92 16.83 -9.83
C ARG A 300 49.23 17.42 -9.28
N PRO A 301 49.79 16.87 -8.19
CA PRO A 301 51.09 17.30 -7.68
C PRO A 301 52.17 17.17 -8.76
N ASP A 302 52.93 18.23 -8.99
CA ASP A 302 54.16 18.17 -9.80
C ASP A 302 55.28 17.50 -9.01
N ALA A 303 56.35 17.07 -9.69
CA ALA A 303 57.52 16.48 -9.05
C ALA A 303 58.09 17.43 -7.97
N GLY A 304 57.87 17.07 -6.69
CA GLY A 304 58.35 17.82 -5.53
C GLY A 304 57.41 18.89 -4.97
N LYS A 305 56.18 19.07 -5.49
CA LYS A 305 55.21 20.05 -4.96
C LYS A 305 53.84 19.42 -4.73
N ALA A 306 53.50 19.22 -3.45
CA ALA A 306 52.18 18.76 -3.05
C ALA A 306 51.09 19.82 -3.36
N SER A 307 49.86 19.38 -3.58
CA SER A 307 48.71 20.27 -3.72
C SER A 307 47.98 20.38 -2.39
N VAL A 308 47.91 21.58 -1.83
CA VAL A 308 47.32 21.84 -0.50
C VAL A 308 46.04 22.63 -0.66
N ALA A 309 45.00 22.26 0.09
CA ALA A 309 43.81 23.07 0.22
C ALA A 309 43.10 22.81 1.54
N GLY A 310 42.12 23.66 1.85
CA GLY A 310 41.18 23.43 2.92
C GLY A 310 39.75 23.34 2.42
N THR A 311 38.87 22.79 3.26
CA THR A 311 37.44 22.64 2.99
C THR A 311 36.64 22.63 4.29
N ASP A 312 35.47 23.26 4.25
CA ASP A 312 34.47 23.14 5.31
C ASP A 312 33.89 21.71 5.30
N LEU A 313 33.73 21.13 6.49
CA LEU A 313 33.12 19.80 6.66
C LEU A 313 31.63 19.87 7.00
N GLY A 314 31.12 21.09 7.20
CA GLY A 314 29.79 21.32 7.77
C GLY A 314 29.85 21.35 9.30
N ALA A 315 28.75 21.80 9.90
CA ALA A 315 28.58 21.94 11.35
C ALA A 315 29.55 22.88 12.09
N GLY A 316 30.50 23.49 11.39
CA GLY A 316 31.50 24.42 11.91
C GLY A 316 32.93 23.88 11.89
N ASP A 317 33.12 22.66 11.41
CA ASP A 317 34.44 22.04 11.28
C ASP A 317 35.09 22.39 9.94
N TYR A 318 36.42 22.48 9.95
CA TYR A 318 37.26 22.74 8.79
C TYR A 318 38.38 21.71 8.70
N ALA A 319 38.69 21.25 7.49
CA ALA A 319 39.80 20.33 7.24
C ALA A 319 40.82 20.96 6.29
N VAL A 320 42.09 20.69 6.56
CA VAL A 320 43.21 20.95 5.65
C VAL A 320 43.70 19.62 5.11
N LEU A 321 43.90 19.55 3.80
CA LEU A 321 44.35 18.36 3.10
C LEU A 321 45.55 18.65 2.21
N VAL A 322 46.41 17.64 2.07
CA VAL A 322 47.59 17.66 1.21
C VAL A 322 47.51 16.47 0.28
N VAL A 323 47.40 16.71 -1.02
CA VAL A 323 47.54 15.69 -2.05
C VAL A 323 49.02 15.58 -2.38
N GLN A 324 49.64 14.48 -1.93
CA GLN A 324 51.07 14.22 -2.11
C GLN A 324 51.36 13.50 -3.43
N ALA A 325 50.47 12.60 -3.84
CA ALA A 325 50.61 11.80 -5.05
C ALA A 325 49.25 11.43 -5.62
N VAL A 326 49.19 11.24 -6.94
CA VAL A 326 48.02 10.71 -7.64
C VAL A 326 48.44 9.42 -8.34
N LYS A 327 47.78 8.31 -8.02
CA LYS A 327 47.94 7.03 -8.71
C LYS A 327 46.80 6.85 -9.70
N ASP A 328 47.13 6.66 -10.97
CA ASP A 328 46.15 6.33 -12.00
C ASP A 328 45.56 4.94 -11.75
N GLY A 329 44.27 4.80 -12.03
CA GLY A 329 43.66 3.48 -12.13
C GLY A 329 44.26 2.74 -13.31
N ASP A 330 44.43 1.42 -13.18
CA ASP A 330 44.90 0.57 -14.26
C ASP A 330 43.71 -0.04 -15.01
N PRO A 331 43.39 0.40 -16.23
CA PRO A 331 42.27 -0.16 -16.98
C PRO A 331 42.47 -1.63 -17.35
N ALA A 332 43.71 -2.14 -17.34
CA ALA A 332 44.01 -3.54 -17.60
C ALA A 332 43.70 -4.45 -16.41
N SER A 333 43.52 -3.87 -15.22
CA SER A 333 43.10 -4.60 -14.01
C SER A 333 41.59 -4.91 -13.96
N LEU A 334 40.81 -4.36 -14.91
CA LEU A 334 39.36 -4.58 -15.01
C LEU A 334 39.05 -5.69 -16.01
N ASP A 335 38.05 -6.53 -15.69
CA ASP A 335 37.46 -7.44 -16.67
C ASP A 335 36.71 -6.68 -17.78
N GLU A 336 36.37 -7.38 -18.87
CA GLU A 336 35.74 -6.76 -20.04
C GLU A 336 34.38 -6.13 -19.73
N ALA A 337 33.58 -6.76 -18.86
CA ALA A 337 32.26 -6.26 -18.48
C ALA A 337 32.37 -5.00 -17.58
N ALA A 338 33.29 -5.00 -16.63
CA ALA A 338 33.61 -3.87 -15.77
C ALA A 338 34.16 -2.70 -16.59
N ARG A 339 35.08 -2.97 -17.54
CA ARG A 339 35.60 -1.95 -18.44
C ARG A 339 34.49 -1.33 -19.31
N LYS A 340 33.57 -2.14 -19.84
CA LYS A 340 32.42 -1.64 -20.61
C LYS A 340 31.51 -0.74 -19.77
N ARG A 341 31.17 -1.16 -18.53
CA ARG A 341 30.37 -0.34 -17.61
C ARG A 341 31.05 0.99 -17.28
N GLU A 342 32.35 0.99 -16.98
CA GLU A 342 33.10 2.22 -16.71
C GLU A 342 33.13 3.15 -17.93
N MET A 343 33.29 2.61 -19.15
CA MET A 343 33.22 3.41 -20.38
C MET A 343 31.84 4.05 -20.59
N GLU A 344 30.76 3.30 -20.40
CA GLU A 344 29.39 3.80 -20.52
C GLU A 344 29.09 4.89 -19.47
N GLN A 345 29.49 4.66 -18.22
CA GLN A 345 29.36 5.66 -17.16
C GLN A 345 30.18 6.92 -17.46
N LEU A 346 31.41 6.78 -17.96
CA LEU A 346 32.26 7.92 -18.32
C LEU A 346 31.65 8.71 -19.49
N ALA A 347 31.14 8.02 -20.51
CA ALA A 347 30.46 8.63 -21.64
C ALA A 347 29.21 9.40 -21.18
N SER A 348 28.38 8.80 -20.31
CA SER A 348 27.21 9.45 -19.72
C SER A 348 27.58 10.69 -18.91
N ARG A 349 28.58 10.60 -18.02
CA ARG A 349 29.05 11.74 -17.22
C ARG A 349 29.59 12.87 -18.10
N LYS A 350 30.37 12.56 -19.13
CA LYS A 350 30.87 13.55 -20.10
C LYS A 350 29.72 14.19 -20.89
N GLY A 351 28.78 13.39 -21.37
CA GLY A 351 27.60 13.88 -22.08
C GLY A 351 26.76 14.83 -21.23
N ASN A 352 26.47 14.45 -19.98
CA ASN A 352 25.74 15.31 -19.04
C ASN A 352 26.50 16.62 -18.72
N ALA A 353 27.81 16.55 -18.52
CA ALA A 353 28.63 17.74 -18.28
C ALA A 353 28.62 18.70 -19.49
N GLN A 354 28.75 18.16 -20.70
CA GLN A 354 28.67 18.94 -21.94
C GLN A 354 27.28 19.56 -22.15
N PHE A 355 26.22 18.79 -21.92
CA PHE A 355 24.84 19.29 -22.02
C PHE A 355 24.59 20.44 -21.02
N ASN A 356 25.02 20.29 -19.77
CA ASN A 356 24.90 21.34 -18.75
C ASN A 356 25.72 22.59 -19.07
N LEU A 357 26.92 22.42 -19.65
CA LEU A 357 27.73 23.54 -20.12
C LEU A 357 27.06 24.26 -21.30
N MET A 358 26.51 23.51 -22.27
CA MET A 358 25.76 24.07 -23.39
C MET A 358 24.53 24.85 -22.90
N GLY A 359 23.75 24.28 -21.97
CA GLY A 359 22.57 24.96 -21.40
C GLY A 359 22.94 26.27 -20.68
N ARG A 360 24.04 26.29 -19.93
CA ARG A 360 24.55 27.52 -19.30
C ARG A 360 25.00 28.54 -20.34
N PHE A 361 25.79 28.11 -21.33
CA PHE A 361 26.25 28.97 -22.42
C PHE A 361 25.08 29.59 -23.19
N LEU A 362 24.06 28.79 -23.54
CA LEU A 362 22.87 29.28 -24.24
C LEU A 362 22.05 30.24 -23.38
N ARG A 363 21.87 29.98 -22.07
CA ARG A 363 21.21 30.92 -21.16
C ARG A 363 21.95 32.24 -21.02
N GLU A 364 23.28 32.21 -20.94
CA GLU A 364 24.10 33.41 -20.84
C GLU A 364 24.09 34.24 -22.13
N LYS A 365 23.92 33.58 -23.29
CA LYS A 365 23.83 34.23 -24.60
C LYS A 365 22.42 34.62 -25.02
N ALA A 366 21.39 34.09 -24.37
CA ALA A 366 20.01 34.40 -24.70
C ALA A 366 19.63 35.76 -24.13
N ASP A 367 18.96 36.57 -24.94
CA ASP A 367 18.29 37.78 -24.48
C ASP A 367 16.90 37.39 -23.95
N VAL A 368 16.71 37.44 -22.64
CA VAL A 368 15.49 36.97 -21.96
C VAL A 368 14.96 38.07 -21.04
N GLU A 369 13.81 38.63 -21.40
CA GLU A 369 13.02 39.49 -20.51
C GLU A 369 12.05 38.64 -19.69
N ILE A 370 12.13 38.72 -18.37
CA ILE A 370 11.17 38.08 -17.45
C ILE A 370 10.22 39.16 -16.95
N THR A 371 9.01 39.20 -17.49
CA THR A 371 7.93 40.05 -16.98
C THR A 371 7.29 39.40 -15.76
N GLN A 372 7.36 40.08 -14.61
CA GLN A 372 6.54 39.73 -13.45
C GLN A 372 5.13 40.30 -13.64
N GLU A 373 4.12 39.44 -13.69
CA GLU A 373 2.73 39.86 -13.52
C GLU A 373 2.54 40.35 -12.06
N LYS A 374 1.89 41.52 -11.93
CA LYS A 374 1.67 42.23 -10.66
C LYS A 374 0.53 41.64 -9.87
#